data_AF-L1M8A1-F1
#
_entry.id   AF-L1M8A1-F1
#
_cell.length_a   1.000
_cell.length_b   1.000
_cell.length_c   1.000
_cell.angle_alpha   90.00
_cell.angle_beta   90.00
_cell.angle_gamma   90.00
#
_symmetry.space_group_name_H-M   'P 1'
#
loop_
_entity.id
_entity.type
_entity.pdbx_description
1 polymer ?
#
loop_
_entity_poly.entity_id
_entity_poly.type
_entity_poly.pdbx_seq_one_letter_code
_entity_poly.pdbx_strand_id
1 'polypeptide(L)'
;MSLSEAAVRQARTTGNPYSLTDGDGLSLFVSKGGSKIWHFRYYWLGKQQRISLGSYPQISLKEARIKREEARGLVADGINPCDQRKEQKRVAREMADHVFAAVFNQWYAFECIGCGMFPSVHNPQLSVGSR
;
A
#
# COMPACT_ATOMS: atom_id res chain seq x y z
N MET A 1 -18.48 17.29 -15.73
CA MET A 1 -19.66 17.18 -14.83
C MET A 1 -19.23 16.41 -13.60
N SER A 2 -19.64 16.85 -12.41
CA SER A 2 -19.37 16.16 -11.15
C SER A 2 -20.34 15.01 -10.93
N LEU A 3 -19.86 13.90 -10.35
CA LEU A 3 -20.71 12.80 -9.93
C LEU A 3 -21.46 13.16 -8.65
N SER A 4 -22.66 12.57 -8.52
CA SER A 4 -23.44 12.58 -7.29
C SER A 4 -23.41 11.19 -6.65
N GLU A 5 -23.58 11.14 -5.33
CA GLU A 5 -23.62 9.87 -4.58
C GLU A 5 -24.75 8.95 -5.09
N ALA A 6 -25.89 9.53 -5.50
CA ALA A 6 -27.00 8.81 -6.08
C ALA A 6 -26.60 8.12 -7.40
N ALA A 7 -25.89 8.83 -8.29
CA ALA A 7 -25.40 8.26 -9.55
C ALA A 7 -24.40 7.13 -9.32
N VAL A 8 -23.49 7.30 -8.35
CA VAL A 8 -22.52 6.28 -7.94
C VAL A 8 -23.21 5.02 -7.43
N ARG A 9 -24.23 5.18 -6.58
CA ARG A 9 -25.02 4.07 -6.04
C ARG A 9 -25.79 3.33 -7.13
N GLN A 10 -26.42 4.08 -8.04
CA GLN A 10 -27.22 3.54 -9.15
C GLN A 10 -26.39 2.93 -10.27
N ALA A 11 -25.09 3.22 -10.36
CA ALA A 11 -24.21 2.63 -11.35
C ALA A 11 -24.22 1.09 -11.26
N ARG A 12 -24.72 0.42 -12.30
CA ARG A 12 -24.78 -1.05 -12.39
C ARG A 12 -23.91 -1.52 -13.54
N THR A 13 -23.49 -2.79 -13.49
CA THR A 13 -22.81 -3.41 -14.64
C THR A 13 -23.75 -3.42 -15.85
N THR A 14 -23.24 -3.00 -17.00
CA THR A 14 -23.93 -2.99 -18.29
C THR A 14 -23.43 -4.12 -19.21
N GLY A 15 -22.70 -5.10 -18.66
CA GLY A 15 -22.07 -6.19 -19.41
C GLY A 15 -20.68 -5.85 -19.96
N ASN A 16 -20.36 -4.57 -20.16
CA ASN A 16 -19.04 -4.07 -20.52
C ASN A 16 -18.49 -3.15 -19.42
N PRO A 17 -17.17 -3.14 -19.18
CA PRO A 17 -16.57 -2.22 -18.23
C PRO A 17 -16.66 -0.79 -18.74
N TYR A 18 -17.01 0.15 -17.85
CA TYR A 18 -17.10 1.57 -18.18
C TYR A 18 -16.59 2.43 -17.02
N SER A 19 -16.44 3.73 -17.26
CA SER A 19 -16.02 4.69 -16.25
C SER A 19 -16.94 5.89 -16.18
N LEU A 20 -17.32 6.28 -14.98
CA LEU A 20 -18.07 7.50 -14.70
C LEU A 20 -17.10 8.57 -14.21
N THR A 21 -17.06 9.73 -14.85
CA THR A 21 -16.11 10.80 -14.49
C THR A 21 -16.68 11.75 -13.45
N ASP A 22 -15.94 12.02 -12.37
CA ASP A 22 -16.27 13.06 -11.38
C ASP A 22 -15.63 14.42 -11.71
N GLY A 23 -14.50 14.41 -12.42
CA GLY A 23 -13.72 15.63 -12.70
C GLY A 23 -12.34 15.60 -12.04
N ASP A 24 -11.47 16.52 -12.46
CA ASP A 24 -10.07 16.62 -12.02
C ASP A 24 -9.31 15.28 -12.08
N GLY A 25 -9.59 14.46 -13.11
CA GLY A 25 -8.97 13.15 -13.27
C GLY A 25 -9.55 12.03 -12.40
N LEU A 26 -10.51 12.30 -11.51
CA LEU A 26 -11.22 11.28 -10.73
C LEU A 26 -12.35 10.64 -11.54
N SER A 27 -12.44 9.31 -11.45
CA SER A 27 -13.47 8.51 -12.09
C SER A 27 -13.80 7.25 -11.29
N LEU A 28 -15.04 6.78 -11.39
CA LEU A 28 -15.47 5.49 -10.89
C LEU A 28 -15.44 4.48 -12.04
N PHE A 29 -14.54 3.52 -11.96
CA PHE A 29 -14.51 2.38 -12.87
C PHE A 29 -15.47 1.29 -12.39
N VAL A 30 -16.35 0.85 -13.27
CA VAL A 30 -17.29 -0.26 -13.03
C VAL A 30 -16.84 -1.42 -13.90
N SER A 31 -16.45 -2.53 -13.26
CA SER A 31 -16.03 -3.73 -13.97
C SER A 31 -17.23 -4.52 -14.51
N LYS A 32 -16.97 -5.45 -15.43
CA LYS A 32 -17.98 -6.39 -15.92
C LYS A 32 -18.63 -7.20 -14.78
N GLY A 33 -17.83 -7.56 -13.77
CA GLY A 33 -18.29 -8.28 -12.57
C GLY A 33 -18.98 -7.40 -11.52
N GLY A 34 -19.19 -6.11 -11.79
CA GLY A 34 -19.90 -5.20 -10.88
C GLY A 34 -19.03 -4.58 -9.78
N SER A 35 -17.73 -4.90 -9.73
CA SER A 35 -16.81 -4.23 -8.80
C SER A 35 -16.63 -2.76 -9.19
N LYS A 36 -16.67 -1.86 -8.21
CA LYS A 36 -16.54 -0.42 -8.40
C LYS A 36 -15.25 0.07 -7.78
N ILE A 37 -14.41 0.74 -8.56
CA ILE A 37 -13.07 1.19 -8.14
C ILE A 37 -12.89 2.65 -8.48
N TRP A 38 -12.43 3.45 -7.52
CA TRP A 38 -12.04 4.83 -7.75
C TRP A 38 -10.68 4.89 -8.43
N HIS A 39 -10.61 5.55 -9.58
CA HIS A 39 -9.40 5.79 -10.32
C HIS A 39 -9.11 7.28 -10.38
N PHE A 40 -7.85 7.63 -10.12
CA PHE A 40 -7.32 8.97 -10.33
C PHE A 40 -6.27 8.94 -11.44
N ARG A 41 -6.49 9.77 -12.46
CA ARG A 41 -5.62 9.96 -13.61
C ARG A 41 -4.80 11.24 -13.43
N TYR A 42 -3.48 11.13 -13.60
CA TYR A 42 -2.53 12.24 -13.46
C TYR A 42 -1.43 12.13 -14.52
N TYR A 43 -0.60 13.16 -14.63
CA TYR A 43 0.60 13.13 -15.46
C TYR A 43 1.84 13.06 -14.57
N TRP A 44 2.79 12.22 -14.97
CA TRP A 44 4.07 12.08 -14.30
C TRP A 44 5.17 12.01 -15.36
N LEU A 45 6.12 12.95 -15.31
CA LEU A 45 7.22 13.04 -16.29
C LEU A 45 6.72 12.98 -17.75
N GLY A 46 5.67 13.74 -18.06
CA GLY A 46 5.08 13.81 -19.41
C GLY A 46 4.24 12.58 -19.81
N LYS A 47 4.12 11.55 -18.97
CA LYS A 47 3.32 10.35 -19.24
C LYS A 47 2.05 10.35 -18.41
N GLN A 48 0.92 10.02 -19.04
CA GLN A 48 -0.34 9.85 -18.33
C GLN A 48 -0.32 8.55 -17.54
N GLN A 49 -0.58 8.64 -16.24
CA GLN A 49 -0.63 7.52 -15.31
C GLN A 49 -1.99 7.46 -14.61
N ARG A 50 -2.25 6.33 -13.96
CA ARG A 50 -3.49 6.09 -13.20
C ARG A 50 -3.20 5.31 -11.92
N ILE A 51 -3.81 5.73 -10.81
CA ILE A 51 -3.82 4.98 -9.55
C ILE A 51 -5.25 4.63 -9.14
N SER A 52 -5.39 3.50 -8.42
CA SER A 52 -6.62 3.13 -7.74
C SER A 52 -6.66 3.74 -6.33
N LEU A 53 -7.71 4.48 -5.97
CA LEU A 53 -7.83 5.10 -4.64
C LEU A 53 -8.56 4.21 -3.62
N GLY A 54 -9.26 3.18 -4.12
CA GLY A 54 -9.98 2.18 -3.32
C GLY A 54 -11.24 1.69 -4.03
N SER A 55 -11.90 0.69 -3.45
CA SER A 55 -13.18 0.18 -3.92
C SER A 55 -14.35 0.92 -3.26
N TYR A 56 -15.46 1.05 -4.00
CA TYR A 56 -16.75 1.43 -3.43
C TYR A 56 -17.50 0.15 -3.01
N PRO A 57 -18.19 0.11 -1.85
CA PRO A 57 -18.53 1.23 -0.96
C PRO A 57 -17.52 1.52 0.16
N GLN A 58 -16.40 0.79 0.25
CA GLN A 58 -15.41 1.00 1.32
C GLN A 58 -14.86 2.43 1.33
N ILE A 59 -14.73 3.04 0.15
CA ILE A 59 -14.38 4.45 -0.02
C ILE A 59 -15.58 5.17 -0.64
N SER A 60 -16.13 6.13 0.10
CA SER A 60 -17.22 6.99 -0.36
C SER A 60 -16.75 7.98 -1.45
N LEU A 61 -17.66 8.61 -2.19
CA LEU A 61 -17.30 9.65 -3.17
C LEU A 61 -16.55 10.81 -2.50
N LYS A 62 -16.97 11.19 -1.28
CA LYS A 62 -16.32 12.25 -0.51
C LYS A 62 -14.88 11.88 -0.16
N GLU A 63 -14.66 10.68 0.36
CA GLU A 63 -13.31 10.19 0.65
C GLU A 63 -12.46 10.04 -0.61
N ALA A 64 -13.03 9.61 -1.72
CA ALA A 64 -12.34 9.53 -3.00
C ALA A 64 -11.83 10.91 -3.46
N ARG A 65 -12.62 11.97 -3.25
CA ARG A 65 -12.19 13.36 -3.51
C ARG A 65 -11.06 13.81 -2.57
N ILE A 66 -11.11 13.46 -1.29
CA ILE A 66 -10.03 13.77 -0.34
C ILE A 66 -8.74 13.08 -0.77
N LYS A 67 -8.79 11.77 -1.03
CA LYS A 67 -7.63 10.99 -1.52
C LYS A 67 -7.09 11.47 -2.86
N ARG A 68 -7.96 12.02 -3.72
CA ARG A 68 -7.55 12.68 -4.97
C ARG A 68 -6.70 13.90 -4.69
N GLU A 69 -7.13 14.78 -3.78
CA GLU A 69 -6.36 15.97 -3.42
C GLU A 69 -5.02 15.61 -2.75
N GLU A 70 -5.00 14.61 -1.87
CA GLU A 70 -3.75 14.08 -1.30
C GLU A 70 -2.80 13.60 -2.41
N ALA A 71 -3.29 12.77 -3.34
CA ALA A 71 -2.48 12.27 -4.45
C ALA A 71 -2.02 13.40 -5.40
N ARG A 72 -2.84 14.43 -5.58
CA ARG A 72 -2.50 15.60 -6.38
C ARG A 72 -1.43 16.44 -5.70
N GLY A 73 -1.49 16.60 -4.38
CA GLY A 73 -0.46 17.25 -3.57
C GLY A 73 0.90 16.57 -3.77
N LEU A 74 0.95 15.24 -3.68
CA LEU A 74 2.18 14.48 -3.93
C LEU A 74 2.77 14.74 -5.31
N VAL A 75 1.93 14.76 -6.35
CA VAL A 75 2.40 15.06 -7.71
C VAL A 75 2.95 16.49 -7.80
N ALA A 76 2.32 17.45 -7.13
CA ALA A 76 2.81 18.83 -7.07
C ALA A 76 4.14 18.95 -6.33
N ASP A 77 4.35 18.15 -5.29
CA ASP A 77 5.61 18.05 -4.55
C ASP A 77 6.71 17.29 -5.30
N GLY A 78 6.43 16.83 -6.53
CA GLY A 78 7.39 16.05 -7.31
C GLY A 78 7.59 14.63 -6.75
N ILE A 79 6.54 14.04 -6.16
CA ILE A 79 6.52 12.66 -5.68
C ILE A 79 5.51 11.86 -6.51
N ASN A 80 5.93 10.71 -7.04
CA ASN A 80 5.03 9.80 -7.74
C ASN A 80 4.13 9.05 -6.72
N PRO A 81 2.79 9.21 -6.76
CA PRO A 81 1.89 8.53 -5.83
C PRO A 81 1.95 6.99 -5.91
N CYS A 82 2.27 6.42 -7.07
CA CYS A 82 2.46 4.98 -7.21
C CYS A 82 3.64 4.48 -6.38
N ASP A 83 4.76 5.22 -6.44
CA ASP A 83 6.01 4.83 -5.79
C ASP A 83 5.91 5.01 -4.28
N GLN A 84 5.29 6.11 -3.82
CA GLN A 84 5.03 6.31 -2.40
C GLN A 84 4.18 5.18 -1.81
N ARG A 85 3.14 4.74 -2.51
CA ARG A 85 2.32 3.60 -2.06
C ARG A 85 3.10 2.30 -2.01
N LYS A 86 3.97 2.07 -3.00
CA LYS A 86 4.82 0.87 -3.04
C LYS A 86 5.79 0.87 -1.85
N GLU A 87 6.36 2.02 -1.53
CA GLU A 87 7.26 2.20 -0.40
C GLU A 87 6.55 1.99 0.94
N GLN A 88 5.37 2.59 1.13
CA GLN A 88 4.56 2.38 2.34
C GLN A 88 4.26 0.89 2.57
N LYS A 89 3.94 0.14 1.51
CA LYS A 89 3.72 -1.31 1.61
C LYS A 89 5.00 -2.07 1.97
N ARG A 90 6.15 -1.65 1.45
CA ARG A 90 7.45 -2.26 1.77
C ARG A 90 7.79 -2.04 3.25
N VAL A 91 7.71 -0.80 3.72
CA VAL A 91 7.95 -0.44 5.12
C VAL A 91 7.00 -1.20 6.05
N ALA A 92 5.71 -1.27 5.73
CA ALA A 92 4.74 -2.01 6.54
C ALA A 92 5.09 -3.50 6.65
N ARG A 93 5.59 -4.12 5.58
CA ARG A 93 6.03 -5.52 5.58
C ARG A 93 7.29 -5.71 6.43
N GLU A 94 8.29 -4.86 6.24
CA GLU A 94 9.53 -4.90 7.02
C GLU A 94 9.25 -4.74 8.51
N MET A 95 8.37 -3.81 8.88
CA MET A 95 7.94 -3.64 10.27
C MET A 95 7.28 -4.90 10.83
N ALA A 96 6.42 -5.58 10.05
CA ALA A 96 5.81 -6.83 10.48
C ALA A 96 6.84 -7.96 10.68
N ASP A 97 7.82 -8.07 9.79
CA ASP A 97 8.89 -9.06 9.88
C ASP A 97 9.80 -8.80 11.11
N HIS A 98 10.12 -7.53 11.40
CA HIS A 98 10.88 -7.13 12.59
C HIS A 98 10.14 -7.43 13.89
N VAL A 99 8.82 -7.21 13.93
CA VAL A 99 8.00 -7.52 15.12
C VAL A 99 8.00 -9.02 15.41
N PHE A 100 7.86 -9.87 14.38
CA PHE A 100 7.93 -11.31 14.56
C PHE A 100 9.29 -11.76 15.09
N ALA A 101 10.38 -11.26 14.49
CA ALA A 101 11.74 -11.58 14.93
C ALA A 101 11.99 -11.18 16.39
N ALA A 102 11.50 -9.99 16.81
CA ALA A 102 11.65 -9.53 18.19
C ALA A 102 10.92 -10.44 19.19
N VAL A 103 9.66 -10.81 18.91
CA VAL A 103 8.88 -11.71 19.76
C VAL A 103 9.50 -13.11 19.81
N PHE A 104 9.95 -13.64 18.67
CA PHE A 104 10.62 -14.93 18.60
C PHE A 104 11.90 -14.94 19.43
N ASN A 105 12.76 -13.92 19.29
CA ASN A 105 13.99 -13.81 20.05
C ASN A 105 13.73 -13.72 21.56
N GLN A 106 12.68 -13.00 21.98
CA GLN A 106 12.29 -12.89 23.38
C GLN A 106 11.82 -14.25 23.94
N TRP A 107 10.99 -14.98 23.20
CA TRP A 107 10.56 -16.32 23.58
C TRP A 107 11.73 -17.32 23.62
N TYR A 108 12.59 -17.31 22.59
CA TYR A 108 13.77 -18.17 22.51
C TYR A 108 14.72 -17.92 23.69
N ALA A 109 14.96 -16.65 24.05
CA ALA A 109 15.76 -16.30 25.22
C ALA A 109 15.13 -16.83 26.51
N PHE A 110 13.81 -16.72 26.68
CA PHE A 110 13.10 -17.25 27.85
C PHE A 110 13.24 -18.78 27.95
N GLU A 111 13.08 -19.50 26.84
CA GLU A 111 13.15 -20.96 26.82
C GLU A 111 14.59 -21.48 27.01
N CYS A 112 15.60 -20.80 26.46
CA CYS A 112 17.01 -21.11 26.72
C CYS A 112 17.40 -20.89 28.19
N ILE A 113 16.85 -19.87 28.86
CA ILE A 113 17.05 -19.64 30.31
C ILE A 113 16.37 -20.74 31.13
N GLY A 114 15.24 -21.27 30.68
CA GLY A 114 14.50 -22.37 31.34
C GLY A 114 15.10 -23.77 31.13
N CYS A 115 15.86 -24.00 30.05
CA CYS A 115 16.37 -25.33 29.67
C CYS A 115 17.85 -25.57 29.98
N GLY A 116 18.60 -24.57 30.48
CA GLY A 116 19.99 -24.75 30.89
C GLY A 116 20.98 -25.01 29.74
N MET A 117 20.61 -24.73 28.48
CA MET A 117 21.55 -24.75 27.35
C MET A 117 22.22 -23.38 27.20
N PHE A 118 23.47 -23.29 27.65
CA PHE A 118 24.35 -22.17 27.32
C PHE A 118 24.63 -22.16 25.80
N PRO A 119 24.45 -21.04 25.09
CA PRO A 119 24.91 -20.93 23.72
C PRO A 119 26.44 -20.85 23.76
N SER A 120 27.10 -21.90 23.26
CA SER A 120 28.55 -21.88 23.05
C SER A 120 28.86 -20.87 21.94
N VAL A 121 29.21 -19.64 22.34
CA VAL A 121 29.81 -18.65 21.45
C VAL A 121 31.21 -19.15 21.08
N HIS A 122 31.30 -19.95 20.02
CA HIS A 122 32.58 -20.30 19.43
C HIS A 122 33.04 -19.11 18.58
N ASN A 123 33.89 -18.26 19.16
CA ASN A 123 34.57 -17.16 18.48
C ASN A 123 35.85 -17.71 17.81
N PRO A 124 35.94 -17.81 16.47
CA PRO A 124 37.13 -18.35 15.83
C PRO A 124 38.04 -17.20 15.43
N GLN A 125 38.65 -16.54 16.41
CA GLN A 125 39.79 -15.66 16.17
C GLN A 125 40.77 -15.82 17.34
N LEU A 126 41.91 -16.45 17.04
CA LEU A 126 43.26 -16.24 17.59
C LEU A 126 44.02 -17.57 17.71
N SER A 127 44.75 -17.91 16.64
CA SER A 127 45.98 -18.70 16.71
C SER A 127 46.73 -18.56 15.39
N VAL A 128 47.48 -17.47 15.26
CA VAL A 128 48.61 -17.39 14.33
C VAL A 128 49.86 -17.30 15.21
N GLY A 129 50.61 -18.39 15.32
CA GLY A 129 51.93 -18.48 15.95
C GLY A 129 52.67 -19.66 15.31
N SER A 130 53.55 -19.41 14.34
CA SER A 130 55.00 -19.24 14.52
C SER A 130 55.72 -20.48 15.08
N ARG A 131 56.23 -21.36 14.20
CA ARG A 131 57.66 -21.57 13.88
C ARG A 131 57.83 -22.75 12.94
#